data_AF-A0A934AJY4-F1
#
_entry.id   AF-A0A934AJY4-F1
#
_cell.length_a   1.000
_cell.length_b   1.000
_cell.length_c   1.000
_cell.angle_alpha   90.00
_cell.angle_beta   90.00
_cell.angle_gamma   90.00
#
_symmetry.space_group_name_H-M   'P 1'
#
loop_
_entity.id
_entity.type
_entity.pdbx_description
1 polymer ?
#
loop_
_entity_poly.entity_id
_entity_poly.type
_entity_poly.pdbx_seq_one_letter_code
_entity_poly.pdbx_strand_id
1 'polypeptide(L)'
;MTVLAVLAVVAAAFLFSEVYGYWLHVLMHDNRVEFLSRNHMIHHLVVYGPRMPQQTAGPYVASVQGRLHLGTIGVEWLLPGGAAALGLLALFHALSLRPFLQLVFIVSAITWSLAALSAMHDAMHVKGFWMERSPALGGWFAGLRRRHILHHTQLDDEGRMCVDYGICFFFCDRLFGTLRREPLPFNHKGYEAALERYAFIFPRS
;
A
#
# COMPACT_ATOMS: atom_id res chain seq x y z
N MET A 1 31.70 0.60 -15.50
CA MET A 1 30.29 0.63 -15.05
C MET A 1 29.69 1.89 -15.59
N THR A 2 28.59 1.83 -16.34
CA THR A 2 28.04 3.00 -17.04
C THR A 2 26.94 3.65 -16.22
N VAL A 3 26.79 4.97 -16.34
CA VAL A 3 25.65 5.71 -15.75
C VAL A 3 24.32 5.10 -16.20
N LEU A 4 24.25 4.69 -17.47
CA LEU A 4 23.07 4.03 -18.04
C LEU A 4 22.68 2.75 -17.29
N ALA A 5 23.65 1.91 -16.89
CA ALA A 5 23.36 0.70 -16.14
C ALA A 5 22.77 1.01 -14.76
N VAL A 6 23.28 2.05 -14.09
CA VAL A 6 22.74 2.50 -12.79
C VAL A 6 21.32 3.02 -12.95
N LEU A 7 21.06 3.89 -13.94
CA LEU A 7 19.72 4.42 -14.20
C LEU A 7 18.71 3.32 -14.54
N ALA A 8 19.12 2.34 -15.36
CA ALA A 8 18.28 1.20 -15.70
C ALA A 8 17.91 0.37 -14.46
N VAL A 9 18.86 0.14 -13.55
CA VAL A 9 18.63 -0.58 -12.29
C VAL A 9 17.68 0.19 -11.37
N VAL A 10 17.84 1.51 -11.27
CA VAL A 10 16.92 2.36 -10.47
C VAL A 10 15.50 2.32 -11.04
N ALA A 11 15.35 2.44 -12.36
CA ALA A 11 14.06 2.34 -13.02
C ALA A 11 13.41 0.96 -12.84
N ALA A 12 14.21 -0.12 -12.92
CA ALA A 12 13.75 -1.48 -12.65
C ALA A 12 13.31 -1.65 -11.19
N ALA A 13 14.03 -1.09 -10.23
CA ALA A 13 13.68 -1.14 -8.81
C ALA A 13 12.37 -0.40 -8.52
N PHE A 14 12.16 0.77 -9.14
CA PHE A 14 10.91 1.51 -9.08
C PHE A 14 9.73 0.68 -9.62
N LEU A 15 9.88 0.15 -10.84
CA LEU A 15 8.83 -0.65 -11.47
C LEU A 15 8.52 -1.92 -10.67
N PHE A 16 9.56 -2.61 -10.21
CA PHE A 16 9.43 -3.77 -9.33
C PHE A 16 8.64 -3.41 -8.08
N SER A 17 8.96 -2.30 -7.43
CA SER A 17 8.32 -1.90 -6.17
C SER A 17 6.84 -1.56 -6.35
N GLU A 18 6.45 -0.91 -7.46
CA GLU A 18 5.04 -0.67 -7.78
C GLU A 18 4.28 -1.97 -8.07
N VAL A 19 4.87 -2.89 -8.85
CA VAL A 19 4.23 -4.17 -9.19
C VAL A 19 4.13 -5.09 -7.97
N TYR A 20 5.22 -5.23 -7.24
CA TYR A 20 5.28 -6.04 -6.02
C TYR A 20 4.39 -5.44 -4.93
N GLY A 21 4.46 -4.12 -4.74
CA GLY A 21 3.62 -3.40 -3.77
C GLY A 21 2.13 -3.58 -4.05
N TYR A 22 1.72 -3.55 -5.32
CA TYR A 22 0.35 -3.85 -5.73
C TYR A 22 -0.08 -5.26 -5.27
N TRP A 23 0.70 -6.29 -5.57
CA TRP A 23 0.35 -7.66 -5.18
C TRP A 23 0.43 -7.90 -3.68
N LEU A 24 1.37 -7.24 -3.00
CA LEU A 24 1.42 -7.25 -1.55
C LEU A 24 0.15 -6.60 -0.97
N HIS A 25 -0.33 -5.50 -1.56
CA HIS A 25 -1.57 -4.86 -1.14
C HIS A 25 -2.78 -5.78 -1.34
N VAL A 26 -2.87 -6.46 -2.48
CA VAL A 26 -3.89 -7.50 -2.71
C VAL A 26 -3.79 -8.61 -1.66
N LEU A 27 -2.59 -9.11 -1.37
CA LEU A 27 -2.36 -10.14 -0.36
C LEU A 27 -2.84 -9.71 1.03
N MET A 28 -2.61 -8.45 1.41
CA MET A 28 -3.06 -7.90 2.68
C MET A 28 -4.59 -7.83 2.79
N HIS A 29 -5.31 -7.79 1.66
CA HIS A 29 -6.79 -7.82 1.61
C HIS A 29 -7.39 -9.23 1.48
N ASP A 30 -6.57 -10.27 1.24
CA ASP A 30 -7.08 -11.62 0.92
C ASP A 30 -7.57 -12.39 2.17
N ASN A 31 -7.11 -12.02 3.36
CA ASN A 31 -7.52 -12.61 4.65
C ASN A 31 -7.28 -14.14 4.81
N ARG A 32 -6.58 -14.79 3.88
CA ARG A 32 -6.24 -16.22 4.02
C ARG A 32 -5.30 -16.49 5.18
N VAL A 33 -4.49 -15.49 5.53
CA VAL A 33 -3.61 -15.50 6.70
C VAL A 33 -3.88 -14.23 7.48
N GLU A 34 -4.69 -14.32 8.54
CA GLU A 34 -5.12 -13.17 9.35
C GLU A 34 -3.97 -12.28 9.79
N PHE A 35 -2.82 -12.89 10.11
CA PHE A 35 -1.60 -12.15 10.50
C PHE A 35 -1.16 -11.15 9.43
N LEU A 36 -1.20 -11.51 8.15
CA LEU A 36 -0.80 -10.62 7.04
C LEU A 36 -1.81 -9.50 6.79
N SER A 37 -3.08 -9.74 7.12
CA SER A 37 -4.17 -8.78 6.94
C SER A 37 -4.38 -7.86 8.14
N ARG A 38 -3.90 -8.22 9.34
CA ARG A 38 -4.35 -7.59 10.60
C ARG A 38 -4.20 -6.08 10.65
N ASN A 39 -2.99 -5.51 10.61
CA ASN A 39 -2.84 -4.05 10.73
C ASN A 39 -3.38 -3.32 9.50
N HIS A 40 -3.39 -3.98 8.34
CA HIS A 40 -3.97 -3.45 7.12
C HIS A 40 -5.50 -3.31 7.23
N MET A 41 -6.18 -4.31 7.77
CA MET A 41 -7.63 -4.25 7.96
C MET A 41 -8.03 -3.36 9.14
N ILE A 42 -7.17 -3.20 10.15
CA ILE A 42 -7.37 -2.17 11.20
C ILE A 42 -7.31 -0.77 10.58
N HIS A 43 -6.36 -0.53 9.69
CA HIS A 43 -6.30 0.69 8.90
C HIS A 43 -7.60 0.92 8.11
N HIS A 44 -8.09 -0.11 7.42
CA HIS A 44 -9.26 -0.04 6.54
C HIS A 44 -10.63 -0.11 7.19
N LEU A 45 -10.78 -0.60 8.43
CA LEU A 45 -12.09 -0.79 9.05
C LEU A 45 -12.24 -0.06 10.39
N VAL A 46 -11.13 0.27 11.06
CA VAL A 46 -11.14 0.90 12.38
C VAL A 46 -10.67 2.35 12.28
N VAL A 47 -9.47 2.58 11.75
CA VAL A 47 -8.86 3.92 11.75
C VAL A 47 -9.46 4.80 10.66
N TYR A 48 -9.42 4.32 9.42
CA TYR A 48 -9.93 5.02 8.24
C TYR A 48 -11.05 4.20 7.58
N GLY A 49 -11.93 3.62 8.40
CA GLY A 49 -13.05 2.80 7.94
C GLY A 49 -14.06 3.51 7.04
N PRO A 50 -14.92 2.78 6.29
CA PRO A 50 -15.92 3.35 5.39
C PRO A 50 -16.86 4.39 6.03
N ARG A 51 -17.05 4.33 7.36
CA ARG A 51 -17.88 5.28 8.14
C ARG A 51 -17.06 6.28 8.96
N MET A 52 -15.74 6.24 8.86
CA MET A 52 -14.81 7.09 9.58
C MET A 52 -14.33 8.24 8.69
N PRO A 53 -13.90 9.36 9.28
CA PRO A 53 -13.20 10.40 8.54
C PRO A 53 -11.96 9.84 7.85
N GLN A 54 -11.90 9.96 6.52
CA GLN A 54 -10.77 9.49 5.72
C GLN A 54 -9.52 10.37 5.84
N GLN A 55 -9.66 11.55 6.45
CA GLN A 55 -8.58 12.51 6.67
C GLN A 55 -8.70 13.14 8.05
N THR A 56 -7.58 13.25 8.76
CA THR A 56 -7.48 13.90 10.07
C THR A 56 -6.79 15.26 9.96
N ALA A 57 -7.16 16.22 10.81
CA ALA A 57 -6.51 17.54 10.87
C ALA A 57 -5.16 17.52 11.63
N GLY A 58 -4.87 16.42 12.33
CA GLY A 58 -3.65 16.21 13.10
C GLY A 58 -2.67 15.26 12.41
N PRO A 59 -1.71 14.68 13.16
CA PRO A 59 -0.79 13.70 12.60
C PRO A 59 -1.52 12.46 12.07
N TYR A 60 -0.83 11.73 11.20
CA TYR A 60 -1.28 10.42 10.74
C TYR A 60 -1.49 9.47 11.93
N VAL A 61 -2.58 8.71 11.89
CA VAL A 61 -2.91 7.72 12.92
C VAL A 61 -2.52 6.35 12.41
N ALA A 62 -1.40 5.83 12.89
CA ALA A 62 -0.89 4.53 12.44
C ALA A 62 -1.72 3.37 13.01
N SER A 63 -2.09 2.40 12.16
CA SER A 63 -2.86 1.21 12.57
C SER A 63 -2.07 0.22 13.43
N VAL A 64 -0.74 0.40 13.52
CA VAL A 64 0.19 -0.46 14.27
C VAL A 64 0.36 -0.06 15.74
N GLN A 65 -0.31 0.99 16.22
CA GLN A 65 -0.15 1.48 17.60
C GLN A 65 -0.33 0.37 18.65
N GLY A 66 0.63 0.26 19.57
CA GLY A 66 0.65 -0.76 20.61
C GLY A 66 1.05 -2.17 20.13
N ARG A 67 1.61 -2.31 18.92
CA ARG A 67 2.10 -3.59 18.36
C ARG A 67 3.55 -3.47 17.90
N LEU A 68 4.21 -4.60 17.65
CA LEU A 68 5.57 -4.62 17.13
C LEU A 68 5.60 -4.09 15.68
N HIS A 69 6.37 -3.03 15.44
CA HIS A 69 6.43 -2.34 14.16
C HIS A 69 7.79 -1.67 13.94
N LEU A 70 8.09 -1.31 12.68
CA LEU A 70 9.21 -0.46 12.28
C LEU A 70 8.66 0.80 11.59
N GLY A 71 8.70 1.96 12.25
CA GLY A 71 8.01 3.15 11.75
C GLY A 71 6.49 2.91 11.68
N THR A 72 5.87 3.10 10.52
CA THR A 72 4.45 2.81 10.28
C THR A 72 4.19 1.40 9.72
N ILE A 73 5.23 0.57 9.60
CA ILE A 73 5.18 -0.76 8.98
C ILE A 73 5.10 -1.84 10.06
N GLY A 74 4.02 -2.63 10.02
CA GLY A 74 3.85 -3.80 10.87
C GLY A 74 4.82 -4.93 10.50
N VAL A 75 5.19 -5.76 11.48
CA VAL A 75 6.07 -6.92 11.23
C VAL A 75 5.49 -7.91 10.20
N GLU A 76 4.16 -7.94 10.06
CA GLU A 76 3.51 -8.78 9.06
C GLU A 76 3.85 -8.39 7.61
N TRP A 77 4.30 -7.16 7.38
CA TRP A 77 4.71 -6.68 6.06
C TRP A 77 6.21 -6.90 5.83
N LEU A 78 7.01 -6.95 6.90
CA LEU A 78 8.45 -7.21 6.82
C LEU A 78 8.75 -8.63 6.36
N LEU A 79 7.92 -9.63 6.73
CA LEU A 79 8.10 -11.01 6.30
C LEU A 79 8.03 -11.20 4.78
N PRO A 80 6.93 -10.82 4.08
CA PRO A 80 6.88 -10.95 2.62
C PRO A 80 7.95 -10.08 1.95
N GLY A 81 8.19 -8.85 2.44
CA GLY A 81 9.26 -7.99 1.92
C GLY A 81 10.66 -8.62 2.04
N GLY A 82 10.98 -9.22 3.19
CA GLY A 82 12.24 -9.93 3.42
C GLY A 82 12.39 -11.17 2.53
N ALA A 83 11.32 -11.95 2.39
CA ALA A 83 11.32 -13.10 1.48
C ALA A 83 11.55 -12.69 0.02
N ALA A 84 10.90 -11.62 -0.45
CA ALA A 84 11.11 -11.07 -1.78
C ALA A 84 12.56 -10.57 -1.97
N ALA A 85 13.11 -9.85 -0.98
CA ALA A 85 14.50 -9.37 -1.04
C ALA A 85 15.51 -10.52 -1.12
N LEU A 86 15.34 -11.59 -0.32
CA LEU A 86 16.20 -12.76 -0.36
C LEU A 86 16.08 -13.50 -1.70
N GLY A 87 14.86 -13.67 -2.23
CA GLY A 87 14.64 -14.28 -3.54
C GLY A 87 15.30 -13.50 -4.67
N LEU A 88 15.20 -12.17 -4.64
CA LEU A 88 15.86 -11.29 -5.61
C LEU A 88 17.38 -11.35 -5.50
N LEU A 89 17.95 -11.36 -4.30
CA LEU A 89 19.40 -11.50 -4.11
C LEU A 89 19.90 -12.84 -4.65
N ALA A 90 19.17 -13.94 -4.39
CA ALA A 90 19.49 -15.25 -4.94
C ALA A 90 19.44 -15.24 -6.48
N LEU A 91 18.40 -14.64 -7.06
CA LEU A 91 18.27 -14.49 -8.52
C LEU A 91 19.41 -13.65 -9.11
N PHE A 92 19.73 -12.51 -8.51
CA PHE A 92 20.81 -11.64 -8.97
C PHE A 92 22.17 -12.33 -8.88
N HIS A 93 22.40 -13.11 -7.83
CA HIS A 93 23.59 -13.92 -7.67
C HIS A 93 23.67 -15.00 -8.76
N ALA A 94 22.57 -15.73 -9.02
CA ALA A 94 22.51 -16.74 -10.08
C ALA A 94 22.76 -16.15 -11.47
N LEU A 95 22.30 -14.92 -11.73
CA LEU A 95 22.54 -14.18 -12.97
C LEU A 95 23.90 -13.47 -13.01
N SER A 96 24.76 -13.66 -12.00
CA SER A 96 26.08 -13.04 -11.90
C SER A 96 26.06 -11.51 -12.03
N LEU A 97 24.99 -10.86 -11.56
CA LEU A 97 24.93 -9.41 -11.53
C LEU A 97 25.99 -8.85 -10.57
N ARG A 98 26.63 -7.76 -10.96
CA ARG A 98 27.67 -7.12 -10.14
C ARG A 98 27.10 -6.73 -8.76
N PRO A 99 27.77 -7.05 -7.63
CA PRO A 99 27.25 -6.77 -6.29
C PRO A 99 26.80 -5.32 -6.07
N PHE A 100 27.52 -4.36 -6.66
CA PHE A 100 27.13 -2.95 -6.61
C PHE A 100 25.75 -2.68 -7.23
N LEU A 101 25.42 -3.30 -8.38
CA LEU A 101 24.11 -3.11 -9.02
C LEU A 101 22.99 -3.78 -8.22
N GLN A 102 23.28 -4.91 -7.56
CA GLN A 102 22.34 -5.53 -6.63
C GLN A 102 22.03 -4.59 -5.46
N LEU A 103 23.08 -3.98 -4.87
CA LEU A 103 22.94 -3.02 -3.79
C LEU A 103 22.11 -1.80 -4.22
N VAL A 104 22.42 -1.21 -5.38
CA VAL A 104 21.64 -0.10 -5.93
C VAL A 104 20.17 -0.50 -6.10
N PHE A 105 19.89 -1.67 -6.67
CA PHE A 105 18.52 -2.15 -6.84
C PHE A 105 17.79 -2.23 -5.49
N ILE A 106 18.37 -2.92 -4.51
CA ILE A 106 17.74 -3.16 -3.20
C ILE A 106 17.49 -1.84 -2.47
N VAL A 107 18.50 -0.95 -2.43
CA VAL A 107 18.36 0.36 -1.78
C VAL A 107 17.30 1.21 -2.46
N SER A 108 17.27 1.25 -3.80
CA SER A 108 16.26 1.99 -4.56
C SER A 108 14.86 1.42 -4.36
N ALA A 109 14.70 0.09 -4.35
CA ALA A 109 13.41 -0.57 -4.16
C ALA A 109 12.86 -0.33 -2.75
N ILE A 110 13.70 -0.46 -1.71
CA ILE A 110 13.33 -0.17 -0.33
C ILE A 110 12.97 1.32 -0.18
N THR A 111 13.81 2.22 -0.70
CA THR A 111 13.56 3.67 -0.62
C THR A 111 12.23 4.04 -1.27
N TRP A 112 11.95 3.52 -2.47
CA TRP A 112 10.69 3.79 -3.15
C TRP A 112 9.50 3.17 -2.41
N SER A 113 9.62 1.94 -1.92
CA SER A 113 8.55 1.27 -1.16
C SER A 113 8.19 2.05 0.11
N LEU A 114 9.19 2.57 0.83
CA LEU A 114 8.99 3.43 1.99
C LEU A 114 8.36 4.78 1.60
N ALA A 115 8.81 5.39 0.50
CA ALA A 115 8.22 6.62 0.00
C ALA A 115 6.74 6.43 -0.40
N ALA A 116 6.39 5.33 -1.05
CA ALA A 116 5.02 5.02 -1.42
C ALA A 116 4.16 4.76 -0.17
N LEU A 117 4.59 3.84 0.71
CA LEU A 117 3.77 3.34 1.82
C LEU A 117 3.74 4.24 3.06
N SER A 118 4.85 4.90 3.40
CA SER A 118 4.95 5.69 4.64
C SER A 118 4.94 7.20 4.40
N ALA A 119 5.32 7.67 3.20
CA ALA A 119 5.23 9.10 2.90
C ALA A 119 3.94 9.42 2.13
N MET A 120 3.70 8.77 1.00
CA MET A 120 2.56 9.12 0.13
C MET A 120 1.22 8.62 0.68
N HIS A 121 1.14 7.34 1.04
CA HIS A 121 -0.06 6.74 1.61
C HIS A 121 -0.50 7.45 2.91
N ASP A 122 0.42 7.64 3.86
CA ASP A 122 0.09 8.31 5.13
C ASP A 122 -0.33 9.77 4.89
N ALA A 123 0.33 10.47 3.97
CA ALA A 123 -0.06 11.84 3.58
C ALA A 123 -1.46 11.92 2.96
N MET A 124 -1.95 10.86 2.31
CA MET A 124 -3.32 10.86 1.77
C MET A 124 -4.40 10.92 2.87
N HIS A 125 -4.06 10.55 4.11
CA HIS A 125 -4.93 10.60 5.28
C HIS A 125 -4.75 11.85 6.16
N VAL A 126 -3.87 12.78 5.80
CA VAL A 126 -3.62 14.01 6.56
C VAL A 126 -4.16 15.22 5.80
N LYS A 127 -5.01 16.03 6.46
CA LYS A 127 -5.53 17.26 5.87
C LYS A 127 -4.44 18.32 5.73
N GLY A 128 -4.44 19.04 4.61
CA GLY A 128 -3.57 20.21 4.40
C GLY A 128 -2.11 19.86 4.14
N PHE A 129 -1.84 18.63 3.69
CA PHE A 129 -0.50 18.19 3.30
C PHE A 129 0.04 19.14 2.22
N TRP A 130 1.32 19.51 2.31
CA TRP A 130 1.91 20.57 1.48
C TRP A 130 1.76 20.31 -0.01
N MET A 131 1.78 19.04 -0.44
CA MET A 131 1.70 18.66 -1.84
C MET A 131 0.34 18.99 -2.46
N GLU A 132 -0.74 19.03 -1.67
CA GLU A 132 -2.07 19.48 -2.13
C GLU A 132 -2.03 20.90 -2.68
N ARG A 133 -1.15 21.74 -2.13
CA ARG A 133 -0.97 23.15 -2.49
C ARG A 133 0.11 23.35 -3.55
N SER A 134 0.80 22.29 -3.97
CA SER A 134 1.85 22.39 -4.98
C SER A 134 1.24 22.64 -6.37
N PRO A 135 1.68 23.66 -7.12
CA PRO A 135 1.19 23.89 -8.48
C PRO A 135 1.58 22.77 -9.45
N ALA A 136 2.70 22.07 -9.19
CA ALA A 136 3.17 20.99 -10.05
C ALA A 136 2.56 19.63 -9.67
N LEU A 137 2.36 19.37 -8.38
CA LEU A 137 2.01 18.04 -7.86
C LEU A 137 0.59 17.96 -7.28
N GLY A 138 -0.08 19.08 -7.03
CA GLY A 138 -1.37 19.11 -6.32
C GLY A 138 -2.47 18.36 -7.05
N GLY A 139 -2.57 18.53 -8.37
CA GLY A 139 -3.55 17.79 -9.18
C GLY A 139 -3.30 16.28 -9.18
N TRP A 140 -2.04 15.86 -9.29
CA TRP A 140 -1.66 14.45 -9.22
C TRP A 140 -1.99 13.87 -7.84
N PHE A 141 -1.55 14.53 -6.76
CA PHE A 141 -1.78 14.08 -5.39
C PHE A 141 -3.27 14.02 -5.02
N ALA A 142 -4.07 15.01 -5.43
CA ALA A 142 -5.51 14.98 -5.25
C ALA A 142 -6.16 13.80 -5.99
N GLY A 143 -5.64 13.45 -7.17
CA GLY A 143 -6.04 12.26 -7.91
C GLY A 143 -5.71 10.95 -7.17
N LEU A 144 -4.48 10.82 -6.65
CA LEU A 144 -4.09 9.67 -5.83
C LEU A 144 -4.99 9.52 -4.62
N ARG A 145 -5.15 10.61 -3.85
CA ARG A 145 -5.95 10.63 -2.63
C ARG A 145 -7.40 10.24 -2.90
N ARG A 146 -7.99 10.74 -3.99
CA ARG A 146 -9.37 10.38 -4.37
C ARG A 146 -9.49 8.87 -4.58
N ARG A 147 -8.56 8.25 -5.30
CA ARG A 147 -8.56 6.80 -5.54
C ARG A 147 -8.33 5.99 -4.28
N HIS A 148 -7.41 6.45 -3.43
CA HIS A 148 -7.19 5.83 -2.12
C HIS A 148 -8.44 5.88 -1.23
N ILE A 149 -9.18 6.99 -1.24
CA ILE A 149 -10.47 7.08 -0.54
C ILE A 149 -11.50 6.12 -1.14
N LEU A 150 -11.54 5.95 -2.46
CA LEU A 150 -12.41 4.94 -3.09
C LEU A 150 -12.04 3.54 -2.58
N HIS A 151 -10.76 3.20 -2.58
CA HIS A 151 -10.27 1.94 -2.06
C HIS A 151 -10.74 1.66 -0.61
N HIS A 152 -10.66 2.66 0.27
CA HIS A 152 -11.13 2.56 1.67
C HIS A 152 -12.64 2.42 1.86
N THR A 153 -13.44 2.88 0.90
CA THR A 153 -14.89 3.02 1.07
C THR A 153 -15.71 2.03 0.26
N GLN A 154 -15.09 1.36 -0.71
CA GLN A 154 -15.77 0.46 -1.65
C GLN A 154 -15.62 -0.99 -1.22
N LEU A 155 -16.74 -1.58 -0.79
CA LEU A 155 -16.86 -2.98 -0.40
C LEU A 155 -17.80 -3.72 -1.38
N ASP A 156 -17.40 -4.92 -1.79
CA ASP A 156 -18.32 -5.85 -2.43
C ASP A 156 -19.30 -6.46 -1.42
N ASP A 157 -20.27 -7.22 -1.91
CA ASP A 157 -21.29 -7.88 -1.08
C ASP A 157 -20.72 -8.95 -0.13
N GLU A 158 -19.48 -9.39 -0.34
CA GLU A 158 -18.75 -10.33 0.51
C GLU A 158 -17.86 -9.65 1.56
N GLY A 159 -17.88 -8.32 1.60
CA GLY A 159 -17.10 -7.50 2.52
C GLY A 159 -15.63 -7.37 2.16
N ARG A 160 -15.27 -7.47 0.87
CA ARG A 160 -13.90 -7.30 0.38
C ARG A 160 -13.71 -5.93 -0.28
N MET A 161 -12.52 -5.36 -0.12
CA MET A 161 -12.09 -4.14 -0.82
C MET A 161 -11.29 -4.54 -2.06
N CYS A 162 -11.96 -4.56 -3.22
CA CYS A 162 -11.43 -5.18 -4.45
C CYS A 162 -11.00 -4.20 -5.54
N VAL A 163 -10.77 -2.93 -5.20
CA VAL A 163 -10.51 -1.87 -6.19
C VAL A 163 -9.37 -0.96 -5.77
N ASP A 164 -8.68 -0.38 -6.74
CA ASP A 164 -7.69 0.71 -6.57
C ASP A 164 -6.59 0.40 -5.52
N TYR A 165 -5.87 -0.72 -5.69
CA TYR A 165 -4.77 -1.15 -4.83
C TYR A 165 -3.47 -0.35 -5.05
N GLY A 166 -3.30 0.30 -6.20
CA GLY A 166 -2.16 1.18 -6.44
C GLY A 166 -2.11 2.34 -5.45
N ILE A 167 -0.91 2.69 -4.96
CA ILE A 167 -0.73 3.82 -4.03
C ILE A 167 -0.31 5.07 -4.82
N CYS A 168 0.87 5.02 -5.44
CA CYS A 168 1.43 6.14 -6.21
C CYS A 168 1.04 6.09 -7.68
N PHE A 169 0.87 4.89 -8.24
CA PHE A 169 0.48 4.69 -9.62
C PHE A 169 -0.54 3.54 -9.75
N PHE A 170 -1.43 3.67 -10.74
CA PHE A 170 -2.58 2.76 -10.93
C PHE A 170 -2.50 1.97 -12.24
N PHE A 171 -1.29 1.76 -12.78
CA PHE A 171 -1.13 0.98 -14.00
C PHE A 171 -1.39 -0.51 -13.76
N CYS A 172 -1.03 -1.04 -12.59
CA CYS A 172 -1.42 -2.40 -12.18
C CYS A 172 -2.93 -2.52 -12.09
N ASP A 173 -3.62 -1.54 -11.49
CA ASP A 173 -5.08 -1.56 -11.41
C ASP A 173 -5.76 -1.56 -12.78
N ARG A 174 -5.18 -0.85 -13.75
CA ARG A 174 -5.64 -0.91 -15.15
C ARG A 174 -5.40 -2.27 -15.77
N LEU A 175 -4.21 -2.85 -15.55
CA LEU A 175 -3.82 -4.13 -16.14
C LEU A 175 -4.64 -5.29 -15.59
N PHE A 176 -4.95 -5.27 -14.30
CA PHE A 176 -5.65 -6.35 -13.59
C PHE A 176 -7.14 -6.08 -13.35
N GLY A 177 -7.68 -4.97 -13.87
CA GLY A 177 -9.11 -4.68 -13.84
C GLY A 177 -9.66 -4.26 -12.48
N THR A 178 -8.80 -3.82 -11.55
CA THR A 178 -9.21 -3.33 -10.21
C THR A 178 -9.40 -1.81 -10.19
N LEU A 179 -9.13 -1.10 -11.30
CA LEU A 179 -9.30 0.34 -11.38
C LEU A 179 -10.77 0.74 -11.34
N ARG A 180 -11.19 1.51 -10.33
CA ARG A 180 -12.52 2.14 -10.31
C ARG A 180 -12.43 3.58 -10.80
N ARG A 181 -13.43 4.01 -11.57
CA ARG A 181 -13.54 5.40 -12.06
C ARG A 181 -14.44 6.25 -11.18
N GLU A 182 -15.51 5.67 -10.67
CA GLU A 182 -16.57 6.36 -9.95
C GLU A 182 -16.91 5.64 -8.64
N PRO A 183 -17.22 6.39 -7.56
CA PRO A 183 -17.72 5.80 -6.33
C PRO A 183 -19.08 5.13 -6.55
N LEU A 184 -19.28 3.96 -5.98
CA LEU A 184 -20.61 3.38 -5.83
C LEU A 184 -21.24 3.89 -4.52
N PRO A 185 -22.59 3.85 -4.41
CA PRO A 185 -23.28 4.06 -3.15
C PRO A 185 -22.73 3.17 -2.04
N PHE A 186 -22.88 3.61 -0.79
CA PHE A 186 -22.42 2.84 0.37
C PHE A 186 -23.10 1.47 0.43
N ASN A 187 -22.30 0.40 0.43
CA ASN A 187 -22.79 -0.97 0.49
C ASN A 187 -22.96 -1.42 1.94
N HIS A 188 -24.19 -1.30 2.47
CA HIS A 188 -24.51 -1.73 3.83
C HIS A 188 -24.25 -3.21 4.07
N LYS A 189 -24.68 -4.07 3.13
CA LYS A 189 -24.49 -5.51 3.18
C LYS A 189 -23.01 -5.88 3.17
N GLY A 190 -22.25 -5.28 2.26
CA GLY A 190 -20.79 -5.45 2.21
C GLY A 190 -20.09 -5.00 3.49
N TYR A 191 -20.54 -3.91 4.09
CA TYR A 191 -19.98 -3.44 5.36
C TYR A 191 -20.22 -4.42 6.51
N GLU A 192 -21.44 -4.95 6.65
CA GLU A 192 -21.75 -5.97 7.66
C GLU A 192 -20.93 -7.25 7.44
N ALA A 193 -20.85 -7.72 6.19
CA ALA A 193 -20.03 -8.87 5.82
C ALA A 193 -18.53 -8.65 6.13
N ALA A 194 -18.02 -7.43 5.97
CA ALA A 194 -16.65 -7.09 6.33
C ALA A 194 -16.43 -7.15 7.85
N LEU A 195 -17.36 -6.62 8.66
CA LEU A 195 -17.25 -6.68 10.11
C LEU A 195 -17.21 -8.13 10.62
N GLU A 196 -18.01 -9.02 10.04
CA GLU A 196 -17.99 -10.45 10.36
C GLU A 196 -16.69 -11.11 9.89
N ARG A 197 -16.29 -10.88 8.63
CA ARG A 197 -15.09 -11.46 8.02
C ARG A 197 -13.82 -11.12 8.79
N TYR A 198 -13.72 -9.89 9.28
CA TYR A 198 -12.55 -9.36 9.96
C TYR A 198 -12.76 -9.25 11.47
N ALA A 199 -13.70 -9.99 12.05
CA ALA A 199 -14.02 -9.94 13.48
C ALA A 199 -12.77 -10.05 14.40
N PHE A 200 -11.72 -10.75 13.94
CA PHE A 200 -10.46 -10.94 14.66
C PHE A 200 -9.65 -9.65 14.89
N ILE A 201 -9.95 -8.54 14.21
CA ILE A 201 -9.27 -7.25 14.41
C ILE A 201 -9.91 -6.39 15.50
N PHE A 202 -11.15 -6.68 15.87
CA PHE A 202 -11.87 -5.93 16.90
C PHE A 202 -11.56 -6.53 18.28
N PRO A 203 -11.45 -5.69 19.33
CA PRO A 203 -11.33 -6.20 20.70
C PRO A 203 -12.55 -7.08 21.01
N ARG A 204 -12.33 -8.27 21.56
CA ARG A 204 -13.43 -9.02 22.17
C ARG A 204 -13.87 -8.24 23.41
N SER A 205 -15.12 -7.78 23.40
CA SER A 205 -15.79 -7.18 24.56
C SER A 205 -15.91 -8.17 25.71
#